data_AF-A0A537NV35-F1
#
_entry.id   AF-A0A537NV35-F1
#
_cell.length_a   1.000
_cell.length_b   1.000
_cell.length_c   1.000
_cell.angle_alpha   90.00
_cell.angle_beta   90.00
_cell.angle_gamma   90.00
#
_symmetry.space_group_name_H-M   'P 1'
#
loop_
_entity.id
_entity.type
_entity.pdbx_description
1 polymer ?
#
loop_
_entity_poly.entity_id
_entity_poly.type
_entity_poly.pdbx_seq_one_letter_code
_entity_poly.pdbx_strand_id
1 'polypeptide(L)'
;MDEPPSHPVMIVGLGYGGRAQYIARHVSIGDPVDLRLEADNPYDPFTIAAFHRDRHIGYIAPGWRWVAHALEQGDRLAAIITAFEYGARDDLTAVMIEITFLKEVSESISSPALGTAPWAPRIVYAPRPRWPVLIPLGLLAALAAVAWMLMEWGFLPQIARLTGAP
;
A
#
# COMPACT_ATOMS: atom_id res chain seq x y z
N MET A 1 -10.94 -19.91 12.13
CA MET A 1 -9.90 -19.16 11.42
C MET A 1 -9.11 -18.52 12.52
N ASP A 2 -7.98 -19.12 12.91
CA ASP A 2 -7.20 -18.64 14.05
C ASP A 2 -6.44 -17.38 13.62
N GLU A 3 -6.65 -16.30 14.36
CA GLU A 3 -5.91 -15.06 14.18
C GLU A 3 -4.41 -15.32 14.43
N PRO A 4 -3.50 -14.83 13.56
CA PRO A 4 -2.08 -15.06 13.76
C PRO A 4 -1.65 -14.46 15.12
N PRO A 5 -0.72 -15.11 15.85
CA PRO A 5 -0.27 -14.61 17.14
C PRO A 5 0.36 -13.23 16.97
N SER A 6 -0.22 -12.26 17.66
CA SER A 6 0.19 -10.87 17.63
C SER A 6 0.89 -10.48 18.93
N HIS A 7 1.90 -9.61 18.82
CA HIS A 7 2.78 -9.29 19.94
C HIS A 7 2.81 -7.76 20.14
N PRO A 8 2.30 -7.23 21.26
CA PRO A 8 2.35 -5.80 21.53
C PRO A 8 3.77 -5.38 21.87
N VAL A 9 4.22 -4.30 21.23
CA VAL A 9 5.57 -3.74 21.37
C VAL A 9 5.48 -2.22 21.47
N MET A 10 6.47 -1.61 22.11
CA MET A 10 6.51 -0.17 22.37
C MET A 10 7.59 0.53 21.54
N ILE A 11 7.23 1.65 20.92
CA ILE A 11 8.16 2.61 20.30
C ILE A 11 8.41 3.76 21.27
N VAL A 12 9.68 4.09 21.48
CA VAL A 12 10.20 5.12 22.38
C VAL A 12 11.13 6.09 21.65
N GLY A 13 11.68 7.09 22.37
CA GLY A 13 12.59 8.07 21.79
C GLY A 13 11.88 9.16 20.96
N LEU A 14 10.64 9.47 21.32
CA LEU A 14 9.74 10.36 20.58
C LEU A 14 10.08 11.85 20.74
N GLY A 15 10.80 12.22 21.80
CA GLY A 15 11.18 13.61 22.08
C GLY A 15 12.25 14.19 21.16
N TYR A 16 12.94 13.35 20.37
CA TYR A 16 14.05 13.77 19.51
C TYR A 16 13.58 14.12 18.09
N GLY A 17 14.23 15.09 17.44
CA GLY A 17 14.06 15.37 16.01
C GLY A 17 12.66 15.76 15.54
N GLY A 18 11.81 16.29 16.44
CA GLY A 18 10.44 16.69 16.13
C GLY A 18 9.48 15.52 15.89
N ARG A 19 9.84 14.30 16.31
CA ARG A 19 9.03 13.08 16.09
C ARG A 19 7.65 13.18 16.75
N ALA A 20 7.58 13.59 18.02
CA ALA A 20 6.29 13.77 18.72
C ALA A 20 5.33 14.71 17.97
N GLN A 21 5.84 15.83 17.43
CA GLN A 21 5.03 16.76 16.64
C GLN A 21 4.57 16.16 15.31
N TYR A 22 5.43 15.37 14.64
CA TYR A 22 5.06 14.64 13.44
C TYR A 22 3.96 13.60 13.73
N ILE A 23 4.14 12.81 14.79
CA ILE A 23 3.20 11.76 15.20
C ILE A 23 1.82 12.38 15.47
N ALA A 24 1.76 13.43 16.30
CA ALA A 24 0.52 14.11 16.65
C ALA A 24 -0.27 14.66 15.44
N ARG A 25 0.38 14.88 14.28
CA ARG A 25 -0.23 15.48 13.10
C ARG A 25 -0.56 14.48 11.99
N HIS A 26 0.16 13.37 11.91
CA HIS A 26 0.15 12.53 10.70
C HIS A 26 -0.04 11.04 10.97
N VAL A 27 -0.01 10.62 12.23
CA VAL A 27 -0.01 9.21 12.62
C VAL A 27 -1.30 8.89 13.34
N SER A 28 -1.96 7.82 12.92
CA SER A 28 -3.24 7.34 13.44
C SER A 28 -3.16 5.88 13.87
N ILE A 29 -4.08 5.46 14.73
CA ILE A 29 -4.27 4.04 15.04
C ILE A 29 -4.66 3.29 13.75
N GLY A 30 -4.07 2.12 13.55
CA GLY A 30 -4.21 1.29 12.35
C GLY A 30 -3.19 1.60 11.26
N ASP A 31 -2.41 2.69 11.38
CA ASP A 31 -1.37 2.99 10.40
C ASP A 31 -0.25 1.93 10.42
N PRO A 32 0.26 1.53 9.26
CA PRO A 32 1.38 0.60 9.16
C PRO A 32 2.68 1.24 9.64
N VAL A 33 3.55 0.42 10.23
CA VAL A 33 4.87 0.81 10.71
C VAL A 33 5.92 -0.11 10.09
N ASP A 34 6.92 0.48 9.45
CA ASP A 34 8.07 -0.27 8.96
C ASP A 34 9.13 -0.37 10.05
N LEU A 35 9.62 -1.58 10.29
CA LEU A 35 10.68 -1.85 11.27
C LEU A 35 11.98 -2.16 10.52
N ARG A 36 13.07 -1.50 10.91
CA ARG A 36 14.39 -1.68 10.30
C ARG A 36 15.44 -1.86 11.38
N LEU A 37 16.24 -2.91 11.25
CA LEU A 37 17.40 -3.14 12.11
C LEU A 37 18.49 -2.12 11.77
N GLU A 38 19.01 -1.41 12.77
CA GLU A 38 20.17 -0.53 12.66
C GLU A 38 21.43 -1.26 13.16
N ALA A 39 21.90 -2.24 12.40
CA ALA A 39 23.05 -3.07 12.77
C ALA A 39 24.36 -2.26 12.97
N ASP A 40 24.47 -1.11 12.30
CA ASP A 40 25.62 -0.20 12.39
C ASP A 40 25.54 0.80 13.57
N ASN A 41 24.53 0.69 14.43
CA ASN A 41 24.38 1.59 15.57
C ASN A 41 25.52 1.36 16.59
N PRO A 42 26.32 2.39 16.93
CA PRO A 42 27.52 2.23 17.77
C PRO A 42 27.20 1.91 19.24
N TYR A 43 25.95 2.08 19.68
CA TYR A 43 25.54 1.84 21.06
C TYR A 43 24.93 0.45 21.26
N ASP A 44 24.09 0.00 20.34
CA ASP A 44 23.45 -1.32 20.39
C ASP A 44 23.10 -1.81 18.96
N PRO A 45 23.74 -2.88 18.45
CA PRO A 45 23.48 -3.41 17.11
C PRO A 45 22.09 -4.04 16.96
N PHE A 46 21.38 -4.31 18.06
CA PHE A 46 20.01 -4.78 18.06
C PHE A 46 18.99 -3.64 18.11
N THR A 47 19.42 -2.41 17.86
CA THR A 47 18.52 -1.25 17.76
C THR A 47 17.61 -1.41 16.55
N ILE A 48 16.31 -1.21 16.76
CA ILE A 48 15.30 -1.30 15.70
C ILE A 48 14.64 0.06 15.57
N ALA A 49 14.82 0.69 14.42
CA ALA A 49 14.17 1.94 14.08
C ALA A 49 12.78 1.67 13.48
N ALA A 50 11.80 2.46 13.91
CA ALA A 50 10.43 2.41 13.46
C ALA A 50 10.11 3.61 12.56
N PHE A 51 9.45 3.35 11.43
CA PHE A 51 9.13 4.36 10.42
C PHE A 51 7.64 4.36 10.09
N HIS A 52 7.07 5.55 9.93
CA HIS A 52 5.74 5.76 9.36
C HIS A 52 5.88 6.56 8.06
N ARG A 53 5.53 5.97 6.91
CA ARG A 53 5.67 6.56 5.57
C ARG A 53 7.11 7.07 5.32
N ASP A 54 8.09 6.21 5.56
CA ASP A 54 9.54 6.51 5.51
C ASP A 54 10.04 7.57 6.49
N ARG A 55 9.19 8.12 7.35
CA ARG A 55 9.61 9.04 8.42
C ARG A 55 9.95 8.24 9.67
N HIS A 56 11.18 8.36 10.15
CA HIS A 56 11.60 7.80 11.43
C HIS A 56 10.78 8.41 12.57
N ILE A 57 10.02 7.57 13.28
CA ILE A 57 9.13 7.97 14.39
C ILE A 57 9.68 7.59 15.77
N GLY A 58 10.64 6.67 15.85
CA GLY A 58 11.32 6.31 17.08
C GLY A 58 11.98 4.94 16.99
N TYR A 59 12.30 4.38 18.15
CA TYR A 59 12.96 3.08 18.26
C TYR A 59 12.11 2.10 19.05
N ILE A 60 12.20 0.82 18.76
CA ILE A 60 11.62 -0.22 19.61
C ILE A 60 12.30 -0.21 20.98
N ALA A 61 11.51 -0.30 22.05
CA ALA A 61 12.04 -0.31 23.41
C ALA A 61 12.95 -1.53 23.66
N PRO A 62 14.03 -1.40 24.46
CA PRO A 62 15.07 -2.44 24.60
C PRO A 62 14.60 -3.83 25.07
N GLY A 63 13.42 -3.94 25.69
CA GLY A 63 12.87 -5.20 26.19
C GLY A 63 12.45 -6.20 25.11
N TRP A 64 12.46 -5.81 23.84
CA TRP A 64 11.88 -6.57 22.73
C TRP A 64 12.92 -7.08 21.72
N ARG A 65 14.06 -7.57 22.22
CA ARG A 65 15.16 -8.11 21.40
C ARG A 65 14.77 -9.20 20.41
N TRP A 66 13.70 -9.95 20.69
CA TRP A 66 13.18 -10.97 19.78
C TRP A 66 12.84 -10.39 18.40
N VAL A 67 12.42 -9.12 18.32
CA VAL A 67 12.10 -8.44 17.05
C VAL A 67 13.36 -8.26 16.21
N ALA A 68 14.49 -7.93 16.84
CA ALA A 68 15.76 -7.77 16.15
C ALA A 68 16.20 -9.12 15.55
N HIS A 69 16.11 -10.19 16.34
CA HIS A 69 16.44 -11.54 15.86
C HIS A 69 15.53 -12.01 14.73
N ALA A 70 14.23 -11.72 14.78
CA ALA A 70 13.30 -12.03 13.69
C ALA A 70 13.71 -11.30 12.39
N LEU A 71 14.02 -10.00 12.49
CA LEU A 71 14.50 -9.22 11.34
C LEU A 71 15.84 -9.73 10.81
N GLU A 72 16.79 -10.12 11.67
CA GLU A 72 18.07 -10.72 11.27
C GLU A 72 17.89 -12.05 10.54
N GLN A 73 16.90 -12.86 10.95
CA GLN A 73 16.58 -14.14 10.32
C GLN A 73 15.85 -13.99 8.98
N GLY A 74 15.49 -12.76 8.61
CA GLY A 74 14.75 -12.46 7.39
C GLY A 74 13.24 -12.68 7.53
N ASP A 75 12.71 -12.78 8.75
CA ASP A 75 11.28 -12.89 8.97
C ASP A 75 10.56 -11.65 8.45
N ARG A 76 9.42 -11.87 7.79
CA ARG A 76 8.55 -10.78 7.34
C ARG A 76 7.60 -10.41 8.46
N LEU A 77 7.74 -9.19 8.98
CA LEU A 77 6.90 -8.66 10.04
C LEU A 77 5.98 -7.59 9.47
N ALA A 78 4.71 -7.64 9.86
CA ALA A 78 3.79 -6.50 9.73
C ALA A 78 3.61 -5.88 11.11
N ALA A 79 3.68 -4.55 11.19
CA ALA A 79 3.38 -3.80 12.40
C ALA A 79 2.32 -2.74 12.12
N ILE A 80 1.38 -2.60 13.04
CA ILE A 80 0.35 -1.54 13.01
C ILE A 80 0.34 -0.78 14.33
N ILE A 81 -0.03 0.49 14.30
CA ILE A 81 -0.21 1.30 15.51
C ILE A 81 -1.51 0.92 16.19
N THR A 82 -1.46 0.64 17.48
CA THR A 82 -2.63 0.22 18.26
C THR A 82 -3.01 1.22 19.34
N ALA A 83 -2.05 1.95 19.91
CA ALA A 83 -2.32 2.95 20.92
C ALA A 83 -1.22 4.03 21.01
N PHE A 84 -1.55 5.10 21.70
CA PHE A 84 -0.63 6.16 22.10
C PHE A 84 -0.62 6.26 23.63
N GLU A 85 0.56 6.41 24.22
CA GLU A 85 0.73 6.62 25.64
C GLU A 85 1.16 8.06 25.90
N TYR A 86 0.48 8.70 26.86
CA TYR A 86 0.73 10.09 27.25
C TYR A 86 1.12 10.16 28.71
N GLY A 87 2.12 10.99 29.00
CA GLY A 87 2.58 11.30 30.35
C GLY A 87 1.63 12.25 31.08
N ALA A 88 1.98 12.57 32.32
CA ALA A 88 1.17 13.44 33.19
C ALA A 88 1.03 14.88 32.67
N ARG A 89 1.85 15.31 31.71
CA ARG A 89 1.78 16.64 31.09
C ARG A 89 1.20 16.62 29.68
N ASP A 90 0.47 15.56 29.33
CA ASP A 90 -0.06 15.33 27.99
C ASP A 90 1.04 15.24 26.90
N ASP A 91 2.25 14.88 27.33
CA ASP A 91 3.38 14.63 26.46
C ASP A 91 3.35 13.19 25.96
N LEU A 92 3.44 12.99 24.64
CA LEU A 92 3.48 11.67 24.04
C LEU A 92 4.78 10.94 24.46
N THR A 93 4.65 9.90 25.29
CA THR A 93 5.77 9.15 25.88
C THR A 93 6.10 7.90 25.07
N ALA A 94 5.09 7.23 24.53
CA ALA A 94 5.26 6.01 23.74
C ALA A 94 4.17 5.84 22.67
N VAL A 95 4.50 5.06 21.64
CA VAL A 95 3.54 4.56 20.64
C VAL A 95 3.51 3.04 20.77
N MET A 96 2.32 2.46 20.94
CA MET A 96 2.15 1.02 20.96
C MET A 96 1.90 0.52 19.54
N ILE A 97 2.60 -0.54 19.18
CA ILE A 97 2.38 -1.27 17.94
C ILE A 97 2.09 -2.73 18.23
N GLU A 98 1.45 -3.38 17.28
CA GLU A 98 1.21 -4.81 17.29
C GLU A 98 1.92 -5.45 16.11
N ILE A 99 2.81 -6.41 16.42
CA ILE A 99 3.62 -7.12 15.43
C ILE A 99 2.98 -8.46 15.11
N THR A 100 2.80 -8.73 13.82
CA THR A 100 2.32 -9.99 13.27
C THR A 100 3.36 -10.59 12.33
N PHE A 101 3.65 -11.88 12.48
CA PHE A 101 4.49 -12.61 11.54
C PHE A 101 3.71 -12.91 10.27
N LEU A 102 4.21 -12.43 9.14
CA LEU A 102 3.68 -12.77 7.83
C LEU A 102 4.25 -14.14 7.45
N LYS A 103 3.39 -15.16 7.44
CA LYS A 103 3.77 -16.45 6.86
C LYS A 103 4.12 -16.22 5.40
N GLU A 104 5.30 -16.68 4.98
CA GLU A 104 5.51 -16.92 3.56
C GLU A 104 4.41 -17.88 3.11
N VAL A 105 3.54 -17.40 2.23
CA VAL A 105 2.74 -18.31 1.42
C VAL A 105 3.78 -19.02 0.58
N SER A 106 4.23 -20.19 1.05
CA SER A 106 4.96 -21.12 0.24
C SER A 106 4.10 -21.35 -1.00
N GLU A 107 4.47 -20.75 -2.13
CA GLU A 107 4.00 -21.16 -3.45
C GLU A 107 4.57 -22.55 -3.81
N SER A 108 4.63 -23.48 -2.84
CA SER A 108 4.70 -24.90 -3.08
C SER A 108 3.32 -25.54 -3.10
N ILE A 109 2.26 -24.79 -3.40
CA ILE A 109 1.25 -25.37 -4.28
C ILE A 109 2.03 -25.60 -5.56
N SER A 110 2.44 -26.85 -5.80
CA SER A 110 2.91 -27.23 -7.13
C SER A 110 1.84 -26.76 -8.09
N SER A 111 2.07 -25.62 -8.72
CA SER A 111 1.15 -25.11 -9.73
C SER A 111 1.16 -26.22 -10.77
N PRO A 112 0.06 -26.99 -10.91
CA PRO A 112 0.06 -28.11 -11.81
C PRO A 112 0.40 -27.52 -13.18
N ALA A 113 1.42 -28.07 -13.83
CA ALA A 113 1.96 -27.56 -15.09
C ALA A 113 0.83 -27.02 -15.97
N LEU A 114 0.99 -25.80 -16.50
CA LEU A 114 -0.04 -25.05 -17.23
C LEU A 114 -0.99 -25.97 -18.04
N GLY A 115 -2.23 -26.13 -17.57
CA GLY A 115 -3.23 -27.02 -18.18
C GLY A 115 -3.52 -28.35 -17.45
N THR A 116 -2.88 -28.63 -16.31
CA THR A 116 -3.09 -29.87 -15.53
C THR A 116 -3.85 -29.69 -14.21
N ALA A 117 -4.29 -28.46 -13.88
CA ALA A 117 -5.20 -28.24 -12.75
C ALA A 117 -6.58 -28.86 -13.02
N PRO A 118 -7.18 -29.60 -12.07
CA PRO A 118 -8.51 -30.19 -12.24
C PRO A 118 -9.63 -29.15 -12.37
N TRP A 119 -9.36 -27.91 -11.96
CA TRP A 119 -10.26 -26.76 -12.05
C TRP A 119 -9.96 -25.85 -13.26
N ALA A 120 -8.91 -26.12 -14.05
CA ALA A 120 -8.59 -25.29 -15.20
C ALA A 120 -9.67 -25.44 -16.30
N PRO A 121 -10.26 -24.35 -16.79
CA PRO A 121 -11.25 -24.43 -17.85
C PRO A 121 -10.61 -25.00 -19.13
N ARG A 122 -11.27 -25.96 -19.78
CA ARG A 122 -10.89 -26.40 -21.13
C ARG A 122 -11.08 -25.24 -22.09
N ILE A 123 -9.99 -24.51 -22.37
CA ILE A 123 -9.99 -23.46 -23.40
C ILE A 123 -10.06 -24.16 -24.75
N VAL A 124 -11.28 -24.36 -25.26
CA VAL A 124 -11.49 -24.71 -26.67
C VAL A 124 -11.16 -23.46 -27.46
N TYR A 125 -10.04 -23.47 -28.18
CA TYR A 125 -9.70 -22.42 -29.13
C TYR A 125 -10.77 -22.37 -30.21
N ALA A 126 -11.73 -21.44 -30.08
CA ALA A 126 -12.60 -21.08 -31.19
C ALA A 126 -11.78 -20.29 -32.21
N PRO A 127 -11.78 -20.66 -33.51
CA PRO A 127 -11.11 -19.88 -34.53
C PRO A 127 -11.69 -18.46 -34.58
N ARG A 128 -10.81 -17.45 -34.53
CA ARG A 128 -11.20 -16.03 -34.58
C ARG A 128 -12.12 -15.76 -35.78
N PRO A 129 -13.25 -15.05 -35.61
CA PRO A 129 -14.11 -14.69 -36.73
C PRO A 129 -13.36 -13.76 -37.69
N ARG A 130 -13.13 -14.24 -38.93
CA ARG A 130 -12.55 -13.49 -40.05
C ARG A 130 -13.61 -12.69 -40.81
N TRP A 131 -14.36 -11.82 -40.13
CA TRP A 131 -15.28 -10.90 -40.82
C TRP A 131 -14.68 -9.49 -40.85
N PRO A 132 -14.59 -8.84 -42.02
CA PRO A 132 -14.24 -7.43 -42.06
C PRO A 132 -15.41 -6.62 -41.48
N VAL A 133 -15.09 -5.64 -40.62
CA VAL A 133 -16.08 -4.69 -40.10
C VAL A 133 -16.53 -3.81 -41.27
N LEU A 134 -17.64 -4.19 -41.92
CA LEU A 134 -18.36 -3.31 -42.84
C LEU A 134 -19.09 -2.26 -42.00
N ILE A 135 -18.45 -1.10 -41.82
CA ILE A 135 -19.15 0.08 -41.29
C ILE A 135 -20.21 0.46 -42.32
N PRO A 136 -21.52 0.44 -41.98
CA PRO A 136 -22.55 0.80 -42.93
C PRO A 136 -22.38 2.27 -43.32
N LEU A 137 -22.33 2.55 -44.62
CA LEU A 137 -22.13 3.90 -45.19
C LEU A 137 -23.10 4.95 -44.61
N GLY A 138 -24.29 4.50 -44.18
CA GLY A 138 -25.28 5.34 -43.50
C GLY A 138 -24.81 5.91 -42.16
N LEU A 139 -23.99 5.17 -41.39
CA LEU A 139 -23.42 5.67 -40.13
C LEU A 139 -22.41 6.81 -40.39
N LEU A 140 -21.59 6.67 -41.44
CA LEU A 140 -20.66 7.71 -41.86
C LEU A 140 -21.40 8.97 -42.33
N ALA A 141 -22.47 8.82 -43.11
CA ALA A 141 -23.29 9.95 -43.56
C ALA A 141 -23.98 10.66 -42.39
N ALA A 142 -24.50 9.91 -41.41
CA ALA A 142 -25.12 10.49 -40.22
C ALA A 142 -24.11 11.30 -39.39
N LEU A 143 -22.88 10.78 -39.19
CA LEU A 143 -21.82 11.50 -38.48
C LEU A 143 -21.41 12.79 -39.21
N ALA A 144 -21.31 12.76 -40.55
CA ALA A 144 -21.00 13.94 -41.34
C ALA A 144 -22.09 15.02 -41.25
N ALA A 145 -23.37 14.62 -41.29
CA ALA A 145 -24.49 15.55 -41.16
C ALA A 145 -24.54 16.21 -39.77
N VAL A 146 -24.28 15.43 -38.70
CA VAL A 146 -24.19 15.96 -37.34
C VAL A 146 -23.02 16.95 -37.20
N ALA A 147 -21.86 16.63 -37.76
CA ALA A 147 -20.71 17.54 -37.76
C ALA A 147 -21.01 18.85 -38.50
N TRP A 148 -21.68 18.79 -39.66
CA TRP A 148 -22.09 19.97 -40.41
C TRP A 148 -23.11 20.82 -39.62
N MET A 149 -24.12 20.17 -39.04
CA MET A 149 -25.16 20.85 -38.26
C MET A 149 -24.58 21.54 -37.01
N LEU A 150 -23.56 20.96 -36.37
CA LEU A 150 -22.85 21.57 -35.23
C LEU A 150 -22.02 22.80 -35.63
N MET A 151 -21.45 22.82 -36.85
CA MET A 151 -20.78 24.01 -37.40
C MET A 151 -21.78 25.14 -37.67
N GLU A 152 -22.92 24.80 -38.28
CA GLU A 152 -23.94 25.78 -38.69
C GLU A 152 -24.65 26.44 -37.49
N TRP A 153 -24.79 25.72 -36.38
CA TRP A 153 -25.38 26.23 -35.14
C TRP A 153 -24.40 27.02 -34.25
N GLY A 154 -23.16 27.22 -34.69
CA GLY A 154 -22.21 28.09 -33.99
C GLY A 154 -21.82 27.61 -32.58
N PHE A 155 -21.88 26.30 -32.31
CA PHE A 155 -21.56 25.71 -31.00
C PHE A 155 -20.04 25.56 -30.73
N LEU A 156 -19.19 25.84 -31.71
CA LEU A 156 -17.73 25.69 -31.59
C LEU A 156 -17.00 26.67 -30.64
N PRO A 157 -17.46 27.89 -30.29
CA PRO A 157 -16.72 28.73 -29.36
C PRO A 157 -16.92 28.31 -27.88
N GLN A 158 -17.87 27.41 -27.58
CA GLN A 158 -18.16 26.98 -26.20
C GLN A 158 -17.26 25.82 -25.73
N ILE A 159 -16.69 25.02 -26.63
CA ILE A 159 -15.82 23.89 -26.28
C ILE A 159 -14.37 24.35 -25.98
N ALA A 160 -13.96 25.50 -26.52
CA ALA A 160 -12.65 26.11 -26.24
C ALA A 160 -12.55 26.74 -24.82
N ARG A 161 -13.65 26.84 -24.07
CA ARG A 161 -13.65 27.35 -22.68
C ARG A 161 -13.51 26.28 -21.60
N LEU A 162 -13.47 24.99 -21.95
CA LEU A 162 -13.26 23.89 -20.99
C LEU A 162 -11.79 23.50 -20.79
N THR A 163 -10.84 24.16 -21.47
CA THR A 163 -9.39 24.05 -21.21
C THR A 163 -8.78 25.34 -20.64
N GLY A 164 -9.61 26.23 -20.09
CA GLY A 164 -9.17 27.48 -19.47
C GLY A 164 -8.71 27.29 -18.02
N ALA A 165 -7.39 27.18 -17.83
CA ALA A 165 -6.68 27.85 -16.75
C ALA A 165 -5.72 28.84 -17.42
N PRO A 166 -5.38 29.99 -16.80
CA PRO A 166 -5.80 30.52 -15.49
C PRO A 166 -6.99 31.50 -15.55
#